data_AF-A0A9P7MCD9-F1
#
_entry.id   AF-A0A9P7MCD9-F1
#
_cell.length_a   1.000
_cell.length_b   1.000
_cell.length_c   1.000
_cell.angle_alpha   90.00
_cell.angle_beta   90.00
_cell.angle_gamma   90.00
#
_symmetry.space_group_name_H-M   'P 1'
#
loop_
_entity.id
_entity.type
_entity.pdbx_description
1 polymer ?
#
loop_
_entity_poly.entity_id
_entity_poly.type
_entity_poly.pdbx_seq_one_letter_code
_entity_poly.pdbx_strand_id
1 'polypeptide(L)'
;MSSPIDASTSSRDTGAGAEEKPRLTEVEKKQNHIASEQKRRQAIREGFDRLTFLVPGLEGQGRSEGLVLKRTVEYIRQQMQERCKLIERIELAGGHVDDELKRGAN
;
A
#
# COMPACT_ATOMS: atom_id res chain seq x y z
N MET A 1 35.09 -12.50 34.06
CA MET A 1 34.28 -12.38 32.84
C MET A 1 32.83 -12.54 33.24
N SER A 2 32.10 -11.44 33.39
CA SER A 2 30.63 -11.32 33.35
C SER A 2 30.24 -9.94 33.88
N SER A 3 30.07 -9.01 32.94
CA SER A 3 29.44 -7.70 33.19
C SER A 3 27.95 -7.82 32.88
N PRO A 4 27.02 -7.27 33.69
CA PRO A 4 25.69 -6.98 33.23
C PRO A 4 25.70 -5.60 32.53
N ILE A 5 25.09 -5.55 31.34
CA ILE A 5 24.91 -4.32 30.56
C ILE A 5 23.59 -3.67 31.01
N ASP A 6 23.69 -2.64 31.84
CA ASP A 6 22.63 -1.67 32.09
C ASP A 6 22.65 -0.63 30.96
N ALA A 7 21.61 -0.62 30.13
CA ALA A 7 21.35 0.46 29.19
C ALA A 7 19.84 0.60 28.98
N SER A 8 19.19 1.33 29.88
CA SER A 8 17.86 1.90 29.66
C SER A 8 17.91 3.38 30.05
N THR A 9 18.37 4.17 29.10
CA THR A 9 18.53 5.62 29.19
C THR A 9 17.19 6.30 29.45
N SER A 10 17.23 7.23 30.38
CA SER A 10 16.14 8.08 30.87
C SER A 10 15.53 8.98 29.79
N SER A 11 14.19 9.09 29.80
CA SER A 11 13.51 10.30 29.34
C SER A 11 12.71 10.88 30.50
N ARG A 12 12.92 12.16 30.71
CA ARG A 12 12.66 12.93 31.94
C ARG A 12 11.18 13.25 32.09
N ASP A 13 10.70 13.12 33.31
CA ASP A 13 9.50 13.78 33.81
C ASP A 13 9.81 15.27 34.05
N THR A 14 9.00 16.17 33.47
CA THR A 14 8.60 17.49 34.03
C THR A 14 7.78 18.28 33.02
N GLY A 15 6.49 18.53 33.33
CA GLY A 15 5.66 19.47 32.57
C GLY A 15 4.17 19.35 32.89
N ALA A 16 3.73 20.07 33.92
CA ALA A 16 2.34 20.16 34.38
C ALA A 16 1.36 20.66 33.29
N GLY A 17 0.14 20.11 33.31
CA GLY A 17 -1.04 20.71 32.67
C GLY A 17 -1.48 20.08 31.35
N ALA A 18 -1.86 18.81 31.37
CA ALA A 18 -2.76 18.26 30.35
C ALA A 18 -3.62 17.19 31.02
N GLU A 19 -4.93 17.37 30.96
CA GLU A 19 -5.95 16.35 31.23
C GLU A 19 -5.39 14.95 30.98
N GLU A 20 -5.03 14.25 32.05
CA GLU A 20 -4.36 12.95 31.97
C GLU A 20 -5.42 11.96 31.49
N LYS A 21 -5.54 11.83 30.17
CA LYS A 21 -6.36 10.80 29.55
C LYS A 21 -6.00 9.49 30.24
N PRO A 22 -6.96 8.85 30.92
CA PRO A 22 -6.65 7.66 31.70
C PRO A 22 -5.97 6.65 30.79
N ARG A 23 -4.86 6.06 31.28
CA ARG A 23 -4.17 4.99 30.58
C ARG A 23 -5.20 3.90 30.28
N LEU A 24 -5.37 3.58 29.00
CA LEU A 24 -6.35 2.59 28.53
C LEU A 24 -6.25 1.31 29.37
N THR A 25 -7.38 0.86 29.89
CA THR A 25 -7.48 -0.43 30.58
C THR A 25 -7.10 -1.57 29.63
N GLU A 26 -6.69 -2.72 30.17
CA GLU A 26 -6.35 -3.89 29.34
C GLU A 26 -7.53 -4.33 28.44
N VAL A 27 -8.76 -4.12 28.91
CA VAL A 27 -9.99 -4.38 28.15
C VAL A 27 -10.12 -3.39 26.98
N GLU A 28 -9.90 -2.09 27.22
CA GLU A 28 -9.96 -1.06 26.18
C GLU A 28 -8.84 -1.22 25.14
N LYS A 29 -7.62 -1.55 25.57
CA LYS A 29 -6.51 -1.86 24.65
C LYS A 29 -6.85 -3.03 23.74
N LYS A 30 -7.43 -4.11 24.29
CA LYS A 30 -7.83 -5.28 23.50
C LYS A 30 -8.93 -4.92 22.49
N GLN A 31 -9.92 -4.13 22.89
CA GLN A 31 -10.97 -3.66 21.97
C GLN A 31 -10.40 -2.76 20.87
N ASN A 32 -9.52 -1.82 21.22
CA ASN A 32 -8.91 -0.91 20.26
C ASN A 32 -8.02 -1.66 19.24
N HIS A 33 -7.28 -2.67 19.71
CA HIS A 33 -6.49 -3.54 18.84
C HIS A 33 -7.39 -4.28 17.84
N ILE A 34 -8.50 -4.87 18.29
CA ILE A 34 -9.46 -5.56 17.42
C ILE A 34 -10.05 -4.59 16.39
N ALA A 35 -10.48 -3.41 16.82
CA ALA A 35 -11.05 -2.40 15.93
C ALA A 35 -10.03 -1.91 14.89
N SER A 36 -8.80 -1.65 15.31
CA SER A 36 -7.71 -1.22 14.42
C SER A 36 -7.39 -2.29 13.37
N GLU A 37 -7.33 -3.55 13.76
CA GLU A 37 -7.06 -4.65 12.83
C GLU A 37 -8.25 -4.90 11.88
N GLN A 38 -9.50 -4.77 12.35
CA GLN A 38 -10.67 -4.82 11.47
C GLN A 38 -10.64 -3.71 10.42
N LYS A 39 -10.33 -2.48 10.82
CA LYS A 39 -10.18 -1.34 9.90
C LYS A 39 -9.07 -1.60 8.88
N ARG A 40 -7.91 -2.09 9.34
CA ARG A 40 -6.78 -2.45 8.48
C ARG A 40 -7.19 -3.49 7.44
N ARG A 41 -7.84 -4.58 7.86
CA ARG A 41 -8.31 -5.64 6.96
C ARG A 41 -9.36 -5.14 5.98
N GLN A 42 -10.26 -4.26 6.41
CA GLN A 42 -11.27 -3.67 5.54
C GLN A 42 -10.63 -2.83 4.43
N ALA A 43 -9.65 -1.99 4.78
CA ALA A 43 -8.90 -1.20 3.79
C ALA A 43 -8.16 -2.06 2.77
N ILE A 44 -7.61 -3.21 3.19
CA ILE A 44 -6.97 -4.17 2.29
C ILE A 44 -7.99 -4.77 1.31
N ARG A 45 -9.15 -5.22 1.80
CA ARG A 45 -10.22 -5.78 0.95
C ARG A 45 -10.71 -4.77 -0.07
N GLU A 46 -10.94 -3.53 0.34
CA GLU A 46 -11.33 -2.45 -0.58
C GLU A 46 -10.25 -2.21 -1.65
N GLY A 47 -8.97 -2.38 -1.29
CA GLY A 47 -7.88 -2.37 -2.26
C GLY A 47 -7.99 -3.47 -3.30
N PHE A 48 -8.28 -4.70 -2.88
CA PHE A 48 -8.51 -5.83 -3.79
C PHE A 48 -9.75 -5.64 -4.66
N ASP A 49 -10.85 -5.15 -4.10
CA ASP A 49 -12.06 -4.86 -4.86
C ASP A 49 -11.76 -3.80 -5.94
N ARG A 50 -11.01 -2.74 -5.62
CA ARG A 50 -10.55 -1.76 -6.63
C ARG A 50 -9.72 -2.40 -7.74
N LEU A 51 -8.80 -3.32 -7.41
CA LEU A 51 -8.03 -4.02 -8.44
C LEU A 51 -8.93 -4.83 -9.37
N THR A 52 -9.99 -5.46 -8.86
CA THR A 52 -10.92 -6.22 -9.71
C THR A 52 -11.71 -5.36 -10.70
N PHE A 53 -11.90 -4.08 -10.41
CA PHE A 53 -12.54 -3.15 -11.35
C PHE A 53 -11.57 -2.58 -12.40
N LEU A 54 -10.28 -2.49 -12.08
CA LEU A 54 -9.26 -1.92 -12.98
C LEU A 54 -8.68 -2.94 -13.95
N VAL A 55 -8.60 -4.20 -13.53
CA VAL A 55 -8.00 -5.28 -14.32
C VAL A 55 -9.11 -6.05 -15.03
N PRO A 56 -9.14 -6.06 -16.37
CA PRO A 56 -10.19 -6.73 -17.13
C PRO A 56 -10.29 -8.22 -16.80
N GLY A 57 -11.52 -8.72 -16.59
CA GLY A 57 -11.79 -10.14 -16.37
C GLY A 57 -11.57 -10.64 -14.94
N LEU A 58 -11.45 -9.72 -13.97
CA LEU A 58 -11.34 -10.04 -12.54
C LEU A 58 -12.60 -9.70 -11.74
N GLU A 59 -13.69 -9.30 -12.39
CA GLU A 59 -14.93 -8.88 -11.73
C GLU A 59 -15.44 -9.97 -10.79
N GLY A 60 -15.66 -9.61 -9.52
CA GLY A 60 -16.12 -10.55 -8.49
C GLY A 60 -15.05 -11.50 -7.93
N GLN A 61 -13.79 -11.41 -8.38
CA GLN A 61 -12.69 -12.26 -7.89
C GLN A 61 -11.91 -11.66 -6.70
N GLY A 62 -12.45 -10.64 -6.03
CA GLY A 62 -11.75 -9.89 -4.96
C GLY A 62 -11.34 -10.74 -3.75
N ARG A 63 -11.87 -11.97 -3.65
CA ARG A 63 -11.53 -12.94 -2.59
C ARG A 63 -10.37 -13.87 -2.94
N SER A 64 -9.89 -13.86 -4.19
CA SER A 64 -8.77 -14.68 -4.66
C SER A 64 -7.48 -13.86 -4.73
N GLU A 65 -6.96 -13.45 -3.56
CA GLU A 65 -5.85 -12.47 -3.44
C GLU A 65 -4.65 -12.77 -4.36
N GLY A 66 -4.14 -14.01 -4.34
CA GLY A 66 -2.99 -14.39 -5.16
C GLY A 66 -3.27 -14.33 -6.68
N LEU A 67 -4.49 -14.67 -7.10
CA LEU A 67 -4.89 -14.57 -8.50
C LEU A 67 -5.01 -13.11 -8.93
N VAL A 68 -5.65 -12.27 -8.11
CA VAL A 68 -5.80 -10.85 -8.37
C VAL A 68 -4.45 -10.17 -8.52
N LEU A 69 -3.52 -10.40 -7.59
CA LEU A 69 -2.16 -9.82 -7.67
C LEU A 69 -1.42 -10.29 -8.92
N LYS A 70 -1.44 -11.60 -9.22
CA LYS A 70 -0.78 -12.15 -10.39
C LYS A 70 -1.30 -11.52 -11.70
N ARG A 71 -2.62 -11.50 -11.88
CA ARG A 71 -3.26 -10.92 -13.07
C ARG A 71 -3.06 -9.41 -13.16
N THR A 72 -3.04 -8.71 -12.02
CA THR A 72 -2.72 -7.27 -11.97
C THR A 72 -1.31 -7.00 -12.50
N VAL A 73 -0.30 -7.78 -12.07
CA VAL A 73 1.08 -7.62 -12.55
C VAL A 73 1.19 -7.93 -14.04
N GLU A 74 0.52 -8.99 -14.52
CA GLU A 74 0.45 -9.31 -15.95
C GLU A 74 -0.17 -8.16 -16.75
N TYR A 75 -1.27 -7.58 -16.26
CA TYR A 75 -1.93 -6.46 -16.91
C TYR A 75 -1.06 -5.20 -16.94
N ILE A 76 -0.37 -4.85 -15.85
CA ILE A 76 0.56 -3.71 -15.82
C ILE A 76 1.63 -3.88 -16.90
N ARG A 77 2.23 -5.07 -17.03
CA ARG A 77 3.23 -5.34 -18.08
C ARG A 77 2.66 -5.18 -19.48
N GLN A 78 1.44 -5.66 -19.72
CA GLN A 78 0.73 -5.46 -20.99
C GLN A 78 0.50 -3.97 -21.28
N GLN A 79 0.03 -3.19 -20.30
CA GLN A 79 -0.19 -1.76 -20.47
C GLN A 79 1.11 -1.00 -20.78
N MET A 80 2.23 -1.39 -20.18
CA MET A 80 3.53 -0.81 -20.53
C MET A 80 3.94 -1.14 -21.97
N GLN A 81 3.76 -2.39 -22.41
CA GLN A 81 4.04 -2.77 -23.80
C GLN A 81 3.14 -2.04 -24.81
N GLU A 82 1.83 -1.93 -24.53
CA GLU A 82 0.90 -1.18 -25.38
C GLU A 82 1.26 0.30 -25.45
N ARG A 83 1.68 0.89 -24.33
CA ARG A 83 2.21 2.26 -24.29
C ARG A 83 3.44 2.41 -25.21
N CYS A 84 4.40 1.50 -25.17
CA CYS A 84 5.56 1.55 -26.06
C CYS A 84 5.14 1.51 -27.55
N LYS A 85 4.24 0.59 -27.91
CA LYS A 85 3.74 0.47 -29.29
C LYS A 85 3.00 1.72 -29.74
N LEU A 86 2.22 2.35 -28.85
CA LEU A 86 1.51 3.58 -29.17
C LEU A 86 2.47 4.75 -29.41
N ILE A 87 3.51 4.87 -28.60
CA ILE A 87 4.56 5.90 -28.79
C ILE A 87 5.24 5.70 -30.15
N GLU A 88 5.69 4.48 -30.45
CA GLU A 88 6.33 4.16 -31.72
C GLU A 88 5.41 4.49 -32.91
N ARG A 89 4.12 4.15 -32.83
CA ARG A 89 3.13 4.47 -33.87
C ARG A 89 2.94 5.98 -34.06
N ILE A 90 2.95 6.76 -32.99
CA ILE A 90 2.83 8.23 -33.09
C ILE A 90 4.06 8.80 -33.81
N GLU A 91 5.26 8.34 -33.45
CA GLU A 91 6.50 8.79 -34.07
C GLU A 91 6.59 8.42 -35.55
N LEU A 92 6.20 7.18 -35.90
CA LEU A 92 6.12 6.73 -37.29
C LEU A 92 5.11 7.54 -38.12
N ALA A 93 4.02 8.01 -37.49
CA ALA A 93 3.06 8.91 -38.12
C ALA A 93 3.55 10.38 -38.21
N GLY A 94 4.77 10.67 -37.77
CA GLY A 94 5.37 12.01 -37.77
C GLY A 94 4.99 12.89 -36.58
N GLY A 95 4.32 12.32 -35.56
CA GLY A 95 4.03 13.00 -34.31
C GLY A 95 5.24 13.02 -33.36
N HIS A 96 5.32 14.01 -32.50
CA HIS A 96 6.34 14.07 -31.45
C HIS A 96 5.76 13.62 -30.11
N VAL A 97 6.49 12.77 -29.39
CA VAL A 97 6.16 12.37 -28.02
C VAL A 97 7.27 12.85 -27.09
N ASP A 98 6.89 13.59 -26.06
CA ASP A 98 7.81 14.12 -25.05
C ASP A 98 8.63 13.00 -24.37
N ASP A 99 9.90 13.28 -24.10
CA ASP A 99 10.83 12.31 -23.52
C ASP A 99 10.43 11.82 -22.12
N GLU A 100 9.65 12.62 -21.38
CA GLU A 100 9.07 12.21 -20.10
C GLU A 100 8.07 11.06 -20.27
N LEU A 101 7.27 11.09 -21.34
CA LEU A 101 6.37 10.02 -21.72
C LEU A 101 7.14 8.82 -22.31
N LYS A 102 8.41 8.94 -22.66
CA LYS A 102 9.23 7.80 -23.09
C LYS A 102 9.92 7.10 -21.93
N ARG A 103 10.33 7.83 -20.89
CA ARG A 103 11.10 7.29 -19.75
C ARG A 103 10.45 6.10 -19.03
N GLY A 104 9.13 6.10 -18.89
CA GLY A 104 8.40 5.00 -18.21
C GLY A 104 8.24 3.71 -19.02
N ALA A 105 8.88 3.61 -20.19
CA ALA A 105 8.78 2.47 -21.10
C ALA A 105 9.94 1.45 -20.99
N ASN A 106 10.99 1.77 -20.23
CA ASN A 106 12.20 0.95 -20.07
C ASN A 106 12.29 0.26 -18.71
#